data_AF-A0AAW0DYX0-F1
#
_entry.id   AF-A0AAW0DYX0-F1
#
_cell.length_a   1.000
_cell.length_b   1.000
_cell.length_c   1.000
_cell.angle_alpha   90.00
_cell.angle_beta   90.00
_cell.angle_gamma   90.00
#
_symmetry.space_group_name_H-M   'P 1'
#
loop_
_entity.id
_entity.type
_entity.pdbx_description
1 polymer ?
#
loop_
_entity_poly.entity_id
_entity_poly.type
_entity_poly.pdbx_seq_one_letter_code
_entity_poly.pdbx_strand_id
1 'polypeptide(L)'
;MAVRLIAFLTRLPHITFEEFDKHWTEVHRPIIESLPAVKSGLVKYKQFHVSPTVNAVLAAGGSAVMPYDGIVEWEAERLEDILELFGSKELIEASP
;
A
#
# COMPACT_ATOMS: atom_id res chain seq x y z
N MET A 1 6.28 -19.69 9.65
CA MET A 1 6.99 -18.44 9.98
C MET A 1 6.54 -17.47 8.93
N ALA A 2 5.74 -16.48 9.30
CA ALA A 2 5.14 -15.58 8.33
C ALA A 2 6.22 -14.79 7.56
N VAL A 3 6.00 -14.66 6.26
CA VAL A 3 6.75 -13.79 5.35
C VAL A 3 5.98 -12.47 5.23
N ARG A 4 6.71 -11.36 5.17
CA ARG A 4 6.16 -10.02 4.92
C ARG A 4 6.81 -9.41 3.70
N LEU A 5 5.98 -8.89 2.79
CA LEU A 5 6.40 -8.02 1.71
C LEU A 5 5.94 -6.61 2.03
N ILE A 6 6.88 -5.66 2.05
CA ILE A 6 6.61 -4.25 2.35
C ILE A 6 6.99 -3.43 1.13
N ALA A 7 6.06 -2.63 0.61
CA ALA A 7 6.34 -1.69 -0.47
C ALA A 7 6.08 -0.26 -0.01
N PHE A 8 6.99 0.63 -0.41
CA PHE A 8 6.88 2.08 -0.20
C PHE A 8 6.35 2.69 -1.49
N LEU A 9 5.23 3.40 -1.39
CA LEU A 9 4.52 3.94 -2.54
C LEU A 9 4.84 5.42 -2.68
N THR A 10 5.11 5.85 -3.91
CA THR A 10 5.19 7.25 -4.29
C THR A 10 4.18 7.49 -5.40
N ARG A 11 3.37 8.53 -5.26
CA ARG A 11 2.37 8.89 -6.27
C ARG A 11 3.04 9.36 -7.57
N LEU A 12 2.29 9.30 -8.67
CA LEU A 12 2.75 9.85 -9.94
C LEU A 12 2.97 11.38 -9.85
N PRO A 13 3.92 11.97 -10.59
CA PRO A 13 4.27 13.38 -10.46
C PRO A 13 3.12 14.38 -10.71
N HIS A 14 2.10 13.96 -11.46
CA HIS A 14 0.94 14.79 -11.82
C HIS A 14 -0.26 14.57 -10.89
N ILE A 15 -0.15 13.68 -9.91
CA ILE A 15 -1.20 13.36 -8.93
C ILE A 15 -0.88 14.04 -7.60
N THR A 16 -1.89 14.63 -6.98
CA THR A 16 -1.77 15.23 -5.64
C THR A 16 -1.77 14.16 -4.55
N PHE A 17 -1.30 14.50 -3.34
CA PHE A 17 -1.35 13.58 -2.20
C PHE A 17 -2.79 13.11 -1.92
N GLU A 18 -3.73 14.05 -1.91
CA GLU A 18 -5.13 13.82 -1.58
C GLU A 18 -5.82 12.91 -2.61
N GLU A 19 -5.53 13.10 -3.90
CA GLU A 19 -6.02 12.20 -4.95
C GLU A 19 -5.46 10.79 -4.82
N PHE A 20 -4.15 10.67 -4.53
CA PHE A 20 -3.51 9.38 -4.28
C PHE A 20 -4.14 8.67 -3.07
N ASP A 21 -4.23 9.36 -1.93
CA ASP A 21 -4.76 8.84 -0.67
C ASP A 21 -6.20 8.35 -0.83
N LYS A 22 -7.02 9.17 -1.49
CA LYS A 22 -8.42 8.85 -1.78
C LYS A 22 -8.54 7.66 -2.71
N HIS A 23 -7.84 7.65 -3.85
CA HIS A 23 -7.89 6.54 -4.81
C HIS A 23 -7.43 5.23 -4.16
N TRP A 24 -6.35 5.28 -3.38
CA TRP A 24 -5.79 4.11 -2.72
C TRP A 24 -6.74 3.52 -1.66
N THR A 25 -7.49 4.37 -0.95
CA THR A 25 -8.46 3.97 0.07
C THR A 25 -9.81 3.51 -0.50
N GLU A 26 -10.31 4.22 -1.51
CA GLU A 26 -11.68 4.06 -2.02
C GLU A 26 -11.77 3.14 -3.24
N VAL A 27 -10.71 3.00 -4.03
CA VAL A 27 -10.70 2.18 -5.25
C VAL A 27 -9.79 0.97 -5.08
N HIS A 28 -8.53 1.20 -4.73
CA HIS A 28 -7.54 0.11 -4.70
C HIS A 28 -7.79 -0.88 -3.56
N ARG A 29 -8.04 -0.39 -2.33
CA ARG A 29 -8.31 -1.26 -1.17
C ARG A 29 -9.50 -2.21 -1.37
N PRO A 30 -10.70 -1.77 -1.80
CA PRO A 30 -11.82 -2.69 -2.00
C PRO A 30 -11.52 -3.80 -3.02
N ILE A 31 -10.74 -3.49 -4.06
CA ILE A 31 -10.32 -4.48 -5.06
C ILE A 31 -9.43 -5.54 -4.39
N ILE A 32 -8.41 -5.12 -3.63
CA ILE A 32 -7.55 -6.03 -2.86
C ILE A 32 -8.36 -6.89 -1.88
N GLU A 33 -9.27 -6.28 -1.11
CA GLU A 33 -10.10 -6.99 -0.14
C GLU A 33 -11.05 -8.01 -0.81
N SER A 34 -11.38 -7.81 -2.09
CA SER A 34 -12.20 -8.75 -2.86
C SER A 34 -11.44 -9.99 -3.33
N LEU A 35 -10.11 -9.95 -3.35
CA LEU A 35 -9.28 -11.07 -3.81
C LEU A 35 -9.45 -12.29 -2.90
N PRO A 36 -9.64 -13.52 -3.44
CA PRO A 36 -9.93 -14.70 -2.62
C PRO A 36 -8.92 -14.99 -1.51
N ALA A 37 -7.62 -14.81 -1.79
CA ALA A 37 -6.56 -15.02 -0.81
C ALA A 37 -6.58 -13.97 0.32
N VAL A 38 -6.99 -12.73 0.04
CA VAL A 38 -7.14 -11.69 1.08
C VAL A 38 -8.43 -11.91 1.87
N LYS A 39 -9.53 -12.17 1.17
CA LYS A 39 -10.85 -12.42 1.77
C LYS A 39 -10.87 -13.64 2.69
N SER A 40 -10.11 -14.69 2.37
CA SER A 40 -9.95 -15.88 3.20
C SER A 40 -8.95 -15.70 4.36
N GLY A 41 -8.19 -14.61 4.36
CA GLY A 41 -7.13 -14.36 5.33
C GLY A 41 -5.83 -15.14 5.07
N LEU A 42 -5.72 -15.82 3.92
CA LEU A 42 -4.46 -16.46 3.49
C LEU A 42 -3.34 -15.41 3.35
N VAL A 43 -3.68 -14.23 2.82
CA VAL A 43 -2.81 -13.06 2.78
C VAL A 43 -3.47 -11.93 3.55
N LYS A 44 -2.78 -11.36 4.55
CA LYS A 44 -3.22 -10.15 5.24
C LYS A 44 -2.68 -8.93 4.53
N TYR A 45 -3.54 -7.95 4.30
CA TYR A 45 -3.21 -6.68 3.67
C TYR A 45 -3.33 -5.53 4.67
N LYS A 46 -2.33 -4.64 4.72
CA LYS A 46 -2.37 -3.42 5.55
C LYS A 46 -1.90 -2.22 4.74
N GLN A 47 -2.65 -1.12 4.82
CA GLN A 47 -2.27 0.18 4.29
C GLN A 47 -1.84 1.10 5.44
N PHE A 48 -0.75 1.82 5.22
CA PHE A 48 -0.26 2.86 6.11
C PHE A 48 -0.17 4.15 5.31
N HIS A 49 -1.02 5.10 5.68
CA HIS A 49 -1.09 6.41 5.05
C HIS A 49 -0.13 7.36 5.76
N VAL A 50 0.69 8.05 4.99
CA VAL A 50 1.57 9.09 5.50
C VAL A 50 0.73 10.31 5.88
N SER A 51 1.11 11.03 6.95
CA SER A 51 0.51 12.32 7.26
C SER A 51 1.44 13.44 6.82
N PRO A 52 1.07 14.24 5.79
CA PRO A 52 1.86 15.39 5.36
C PRO A 52 2.10 16.40 6.50
N THR A 53 1.12 16.57 7.38
CA THR A 53 1.23 17.44 8.55
C THR A 53 2.27 16.95 9.54
N VAL A 54 2.25 15.67 9.91
CA VAL A 54 3.25 15.09 10.82
C VAL A 54 4.65 15.13 10.18
N ASN A 55 4.74 14.81 8.89
CA ASN A 55 5.99 14.90 8.14
C ASN A 55 6.58 16.31 8.16
N ALA A 56 5.76 17.35 7.95
CA ALA A 56 6.22 18.74 8.00
C ALA A 56 6.77 19.10 9.40
N VAL A 57 6.10 18.66 10.47
CA VAL A 57 6.57 18.87 11.85
C VAL A 57 7.90 18.16 12.10
N LEU A 58 8.01 16.89 11.69
CA LEU A 58 9.25 16.12 11.85
C LEU A 58 10.41 16.72 11.07
N ALA A 59 10.18 17.14 9.83
CA ALA A 59 11.17 17.78 8.97
C ALA A 59 11.64 19.13 9.55
N ALA A 60 10.72 19.96 10.05
CA ALA A 60 11.05 21.21 10.74
C ALA A 60 11.88 20.97 12.02
N GLY A 61 11.67 19.83 12.67
CA GLY A 61 12.47 19.35 13.81
C GLY A 61 13.82 18.71 13.42
N GLY A 62 14.20 18.70 12.14
CA GLY A 62 15.46 18.16 11.64
C GLY A 62 15.47 16.63 11.44
N SER A 63 14.33 15.95 11.58
CA SER A 63 14.23 14.52 11.28
C SER A 63 14.24 14.28 9.77
N ALA A 64 14.89 13.20 9.34
CA ALA A 64 14.79 12.74 7.96
C ALA A 64 13.38 12.20 7.69
N VAL A 65 12.70 12.79 6.72
CA VAL A 65 11.40 12.32 6.22
C VAL A 65 11.61 11.71 4.85
N MET A 66 11.18 10.46 4.68
CA MET A 66 11.33 9.75 3.41
C MET A 66 10.29 10.24 2.39
N PRO A 67 10.63 10.30 1.09
CA PRO A 67 9.75 10.84 0.04
C PRO A 67 8.73 9.79 -0.47
N TYR A 68 8.04 9.15 0.47
CA TYR A 68 6.98 8.19 0.17
C TYR A 68 5.64 8.74 0.65
N ASP A 69 4.58 8.39 -0.06
CA ASP A 69 3.21 8.82 0.20
C ASP A 69 2.40 7.75 0.95
N GLY A 70 2.89 6.51 0.96
CA GLY A 70 2.26 5.41 1.67
C GLY A 70 3.16 4.19 1.83
N ILE A 71 2.75 3.28 2.70
CA ILE A 71 3.38 1.97 2.86
C ILE A 71 2.29 0.91 2.82
N VAL A 72 2.56 -0.18 2.11
CA VAL A 72 1.70 -1.36 2.12
C VAL A 72 2.48 -2.56 2.63
N GLU A 73 1.83 -3.36 3.46
CA GLU A 73 2.35 -4.65 3.94
C GLU A 73 1.41 -5.77 3.50
N TRP A 74 1.99 -6.82 2.93
CA TRP A 74 1.36 -8.13 2.75
C TRP A 74 2.03 -9.14 3.68
N GLU A 75 1.25 -9.93 4.41
CA GLU A 75 1.73 -10.99 5.30
C GLU A 75 1.05 -12.32 4.95
N ALA A 76 1.83 -13.40 4.81
CA ALA A 76 1.34 -14.76 4.59
C ALA A 76 2.34 -15.79 5.15
N GLU A 77 1.95 -17.06 5.26
CA GLU A 77 2.90 -18.10 5.67
C GLU A 77 3.90 -18.47 4.56
N ARG A 78 3.55 -18.23 3.29
CA ARG A 78 4.40 -18.51 2.14
C ARG A 78 4.52 -17.29 1.24
N LEU A 79 5.71 -17.04 0.69
CA LEU A 79 5.93 -15.93 -0.24
C LEU A 79 5.10 -16.12 -1.51
N GLU A 80 4.93 -17.35 -1.98
CA GLU A 80 4.16 -17.66 -3.18
C GLU A 80 2.71 -17.15 -3.10
N ASP A 81 2.07 -17.28 -1.93
CA ASP A 81 0.68 -16.82 -1.73
C ASP A 81 0.56 -15.30 -1.92
N ILE A 82 1.61 -14.54 -1.59
CA ILE A 82 1.69 -13.09 -1.82
C ILE A 82 1.97 -12.80 -3.30
N LEU A 83 2.90 -13.53 -3.93
CA LEU A 83 3.31 -13.31 -5.33
C LEU A 83 2.17 -13.58 -6.33
N GLU A 84 1.32 -14.57 -6.04
CA GLU A 84 0.15 -14.87 -6.86
C GLU A 84 -0.83 -13.69 -6.96
N LEU A 85 -0.90 -12.82 -5.94
CA LEU A 85 -1.72 -11.60 -5.99
C LEU A 85 -1.27 -10.64 -7.10
N PHE A 86 0.05 -10.47 -7.28
CA PHE A 86 0.61 -9.53 -8.27
C PHE A 86 0.38 -9.96 -9.72
N GLY A 87 0.04 -11.23 -9.96
CA GLY A 87 -0.38 -11.73 -11.26
C GLY A 87 -1.87 -11.51 -11.55
N SER A 88 -2.66 -11.06 -10.58
CA SER A 88 -4.09 -10.82 -10.77
C SER A 88 -4.31 -9.58 -11.64
N LYS A 89 -5.21 -9.73 -12.61
CA LYS A 89 -5.56 -8.64 -13.54
C LYS A 89 -6.16 -7.47 -12.77
N GLU A 90 -6.94 -7.76 -11.75
CA GLU A 90 -7.62 -6.82 -10.87
C GLU A 90 -6.62 -5.91 -10.14
N LEU A 91 -5.53 -6.48 -9.60
CA LEU A 91 -4.49 -5.68 -8.93
C LEU A 91 -3.69 -4.84 -9.91
N ILE A 92 -3.36 -5.38 -11.09
CA ILE A 92 -2.63 -4.65 -12.13
C ILE A 92 -3.44 -3.43 -12.60
N GLU A 93 -4.74 -3.62 -12.86
CA GLU A 93 -5.64 -2.53 -13.29
C GLU A 93 -5.89 -1.50 -12.18
N ALA A 94 -5.83 -1.91 -10.92
CA ALA A 94 -5.95 -1.02 -9.76
C ALA A 94 -4.67 -0.24 -9.42
N SER A 95 -3.56 -0.47 -10.13
CA SER A 95 -2.25 0.14 -9.88
C SER A 95 -1.80 1.08 -11.01
N PRO A 96 -2.55 2.14 -11.34
CA PRO A 96 -2.16 3.10 -12.37
C PRO A 96 -0.96 3.98 -11.97
#